data_AF-A0A523N0I6-F1
#
_entry.id   AF-A0A523N0I6-F1
#
_cell.length_a   1.000
_cell.length_b   1.000
_cell.length_c   1.000
_cell.angle_alpha   90.00
_cell.angle_beta   90.00
_cell.angle_gamma   90.00
#
_symmetry.space_group_name_H-M   'P 1'
#
loop_
_entity.id
_entity.type
_entity.pdbx_description
1 polymer ?
#
loop_
_entity_poly.entity_id
_entity_poly.type
_entity_poly.pdbx_seq_one_letter_code
_entity_poly.pdbx_strand_id
1 'polypeptide(L)'
;MRFQYRVWVILLICIVSFHKNLVAAPGYTADLFHDLREYTQYLESSTGVYDELTDVFTLASGIDDLSQAVLLDSITEGDALEKKRQLSIIIEEDFIMAQAKLDTLYQPLFRSDRFVSQVDEFNRYLKEYSQTIRQSLDDTYNLFEASLTRDLSIVNQFDLLSRKTIIRALEGENALLKLRMGQLEHNNPSFHLFKSIVHSNQSLVYLIKARITEMEMPEVSGVSNYIPEDGASFVKIAMIELGTSKRAVETGADALQGWAKANRYKFAISKSFQSIFQSLIQSFENSFQVELKINDAFHILLDEYPGDQSFDQINVQIDRLIDQRMNLQAERIQLVGRISRLGKSMTSSQR
;
A
#
# COMPACT_ATOMS: atom_id res chain seq x y z
N MET A 1 10.99 -26.89 4.58
CA MET A 1 11.20 -25.48 4.20
C MET A 1 9.85 -24.86 3.90
N ARG A 2 9.50 -23.77 4.58
CA ARG A 2 8.24 -23.05 4.38
C ARG A 2 8.49 -21.84 3.48
N PHE A 3 8.43 -22.07 2.16
CA PHE A 3 8.69 -21.05 1.14
C PHE A 3 7.44 -20.24 0.74
N GLN A 4 6.25 -20.63 1.20
CA GLN A 4 4.93 -20.28 0.64
C GLN A 4 4.47 -18.82 0.73
N TYR A 5 5.25 -17.88 1.26
CA TYR A 5 4.65 -16.76 1.99
C TYR A 5 5.12 -15.39 1.53
N ARG A 6 5.03 -15.13 0.22
CA ARG A 6 5.64 -13.94 -0.42
C ARG A 6 4.71 -12.78 -0.77
N VAL A 7 3.40 -12.94 -0.71
CA VAL A 7 2.51 -11.82 -1.06
C VAL A 7 1.99 -11.16 0.19
N TRP A 8 2.62 -10.05 0.56
CA TRP A 8 2.01 -9.04 1.39
C TRP A 8 2.33 -7.67 0.81
N VAL A 9 1.60 -7.29 -0.23
CA VAL A 9 1.70 -5.93 -0.76
C VAL A 9 0.67 -5.08 -0.04
N ILE A 10 0.97 -4.74 1.22
CA ILE A 10 0.28 -3.59 1.82
C ILE A 10 0.99 -2.37 1.32
N LEU A 11 0.58 -1.92 0.17
CA LEU A 11 0.97 -0.63 -0.29
C LEU A 11 -0.28 0.03 -0.84
N LEU A 12 -0.71 1.14 -0.24
CA LEU A 12 -1.30 2.25 -0.99
C LEU A 12 -1.53 3.55 -0.24
N ILE A 13 -1.14 4.60 -0.98
CA ILE A 13 -1.01 5.98 -0.58
C ILE A 13 -2.38 6.63 -0.40
N CYS A 14 -2.66 7.06 0.82
CA CYS A 14 -3.71 8.03 1.03
C CYS A 14 -3.16 9.44 0.74
N ILE A 15 -3.45 9.99 -0.44
CA ILE A 15 -2.79 11.23 -0.90
C ILE A 15 -3.52 12.50 -0.44
N VAL A 16 -4.78 12.40 -0.01
CA VAL A 16 -5.56 13.61 0.23
C VAL A 16 -5.42 14.09 1.68
N SER A 17 -4.67 15.19 1.85
CA SER A 17 -4.78 16.09 3.00
C SER A 17 -6.10 16.85 2.91
N PHE A 18 -7.16 16.26 3.46
CA PHE A 18 -8.51 16.86 3.46
C PHE A 18 -8.59 18.12 4.33
N HIS A 19 -7.86 18.20 5.44
CA HIS A 19 -8.03 19.29 6.41
C HIS A 19 -7.43 20.63 5.95
N LYS A 20 -6.24 20.70 5.34
CA LYS A 20 -5.67 22.01 4.96
C LYS A 20 -6.35 22.65 3.74
N ASN A 21 -6.99 21.86 2.88
CA ASN A 21 -7.35 22.32 1.53
C ASN A 21 -8.86 22.48 1.31
N LEU A 22 -9.71 21.76 2.05
CA LEU A 22 -11.18 21.89 1.98
C LEU A 22 -11.76 22.83 3.03
N VAL A 23 -11.09 22.95 4.18
CA VAL A 23 -11.46 23.87 5.27
C VAL A 23 -11.33 25.35 4.84
N ALA A 24 -10.63 25.60 3.72
CA ALA A 24 -10.50 26.88 3.03
C ALA A 24 -11.43 27.04 1.79
N ALA A 25 -12.21 26.04 1.40
CA ALA A 25 -13.10 26.13 0.22
C ALA A 25 -14.26 27.15 0.34
N PRO A 26 -14.87 27.38 1.52
CA PRO A 26 -15.86 28.45 1.70
C PRO A 26 -15.12 29.79 1.87
N GLY A 27 -14.80 30.46 0.75
CA GLY A 27 -14.25 31.82 0.75
C GLY A 27 -13.08 32.11 -0.19
N TYR A 28 -12.66 31.19 -1.08
CA TYR A 28 -11.42 31.34 -1.85
C TYR A 28 -11.54 31.40 -3.38
N THR A 29 -10.44 31.87 -3.95
CA THR A 29 -10.18 32.38 -5.30
C THR A 29 -10.24 31.31 -6.38
N ALA A 30 -10.42 31.74 -7.64
CA ALA A 30 -10.40 30.87 -8.81
C ALA A 30 -9.13 29.99 -8.90
N ASP A 31 -8.02 30.42 -8.30
CA ASP A 31 -6.74 29.71 -8.32
C ASP A 31 -6.74 28.46 -7.43
N LEU A 32 -7.42 28.48 -6.27
CA LEU A 32 -7.51 27.29 -5.42
C LEU A 32 -8.29 26.17 -6.10
N PHE A 33 -9.42 26.50 -6.74
CA PHE A 33 -10.22 25.50 -7.45
C PHE A 33 -9.51 24.98 -8.70
N HIS A 34 -8.73 25.83 -9.35
CA HIS A 34 -7.83 25.41 -10.43
C HIS A 34 -6.83 24.38 -9.92
N ASP A 35 -6.06 24.73 -8.89
CA ASP A 35 -5.00 23.89 -8.36
C ASP A 35 -5.52 22.57 -7.80
N LEU A 36 -6.68 22.59 -7.13
CA LEU A 36 -7.36 21.37 -6.69
C LEU A 36 -7.76 20.45 -7.84
N ARG A 37 -8.17 21.00 -8.98
CA ARG A 37 -8.54 20.22 -10.16
C ARG A 37 -7.29 19.62 -10.82
N GLU A 38 -6.25 20.42 -11.05
CA GLU A 38 -4.98 19.92 -11.60
C GLU A 38 -4.41 18.83 -10.68
N TYR A 39 -4.48 19.03 -9.36
CA TYR A 39 -4.02 18.03 -8.40
C TYR A 39 -4.87 16.76 -8.47
N THR A 40 -6.20 16.87 -8.52
CA THR A 40 -7.08 15.69 -8.63
C THR A 40 -6.76 14.87 -9.88
N GLN A 41 -6.61 15.54 -11.04
CA GLN A 41 -6.26 14.87 -12.29
C GLN A 41 -4.91 14.17 -12.21
N TYR A 42 -3.92 14.81 -11.58
CA TYR A 42 -2.65 14.18 -11.27
C TYR A 42 -2.82 12.94 -10.39
N LEU A 43 -3.62 13.01 -9.32
CA LEU A 43 -3.86 11.88 -8.43
C LEU A 43 -4.54 10.71 -9.13
N GLU A 44 -5.54 10.97 -9.96
CA GLU A 44 -6.22 9.93 -10.75
C GLU A 44 -5.22 9.21 -11.67
N SER A 45 -4.38 9.96 -12.39
CA SER A 45 -3.38 9.38 -13.30
C SER A 45 -2.28 8.63 -12.55
N SER A 46 -1.77 9.20 -11.47
CA SER A 46 -0.61 8.66 -10.75
C SER A 46 -0.97 7.47 -9.86
N THR A 47 -2.20 7.44 -9.31
CA THR A 47 -2.72 6.25 -8.60
C THR A 47 -2.95 5.10 -9.57
N GLY A 48 -3.45 5.35 -10.79
CA GLY A 48 -3.60 4.30 -11.80
C GLY A 48 -2.26 3.66 -12.20
N VAL A 49 -1.20 4.46 -12.41
CA VAL A 49 0.15 3.92 -12.69
C VAL A 49 0.68 3.10 -11.51
N TYR A 50 0.45 3.60 -10.30
CA TYR A 50 0.82 2.90 -9.09
C TYR A 50 0.12 1.53 -8.98
N ASP A 51 -1.19 1.47 -9.28
CA ASP A 51 -1.99 0.25 -9.21
C ASP A 51 -1.46 -0.78 -10.22
N GLU A 52 -1.20 -0.35 -11.46
CA GLU A 52 -0.63 -1.22 -12.50
C GLU A 52 0.77 -1.76 -12.11
N LEU A 53 1.60 -0.92 -11.49
CA LEU A 53 2.89 -1.35 -10.94
C LEU A 53 2.74 -2.38 -9.81
N THR A 54 1.71 -2.22 -8.97
CA THR A 54 1.38 -3.15 -7.88
C THR A 54 0.84 -4.48 -8.40
N ASP A 55 0.03 -4.43 -9.46
CA ASP A 55 -0.49 -5.63 -10.14
C ASP A 55 0.65 -6.46 -10.73
N VAL A 56 1.64 -5.82 -11.36
CA VAL A 56 2.86 -6.49 -11.84
C VAL A 56 3.59 -7.19 -10.70
N PHE A 57 3.78 -6.50 -9.57
CA PHE A 57 4.45 -7.08 -8.41
C PHE A 57 3.67 -8.29 -7.85
N THR A 58 2.34 -8.19 -7.84
CA THR A 58 1.47 -9.28 -7.36
C THR A 58 1.48 -10.47 -8.32
N LEU A 59 1.40 -10.23 -9.64
CA LEU A 59 1.47 -11.30 -10.65
C LEU A 59 2.81 -12.06 -10.61
N ALA A 60 3.90 -11.38 -10.26
CA ALA A 60 5.22 -12.00 -10.09
C ALA A 60 5.21 -13.13 -9.05
N SER A 61 4.34 -13.06 -8.03
CA SER A 61 4.23 -14.12 -7.03
C SER A 61 3.78 -15.45 -7.63
N GLY A 62 3.04 -15.44 -8.75
CA GLY A 62 2.66 -16.67 -9.45
C GLY A 62 3.88 -17.45 -9.95
N ILE A 63 5.00 -16.78 -10.25
CA ILE A 63 6.26 -17.44 -10.63
C ILE A 63 6.99 -17.96 -9.39
N ASP A 64 6.90 -17.27 -8.26
CA ASP A 64 7.41 -17.78 -6.99
C ASP A 64 6.69 -19.06 -6.56
N ASP A 65 5.37 -19.12 -6.74
CA ASP A 65 4.56 -20.32 -6.49
C ASP A 65 4.98 -21.49 -7.39
N LEU A 66 5.28 -21.21 -8.67
CA LEU A 66 5.84 -22.21 -9.58
C LEU A 66 7.21 -22.70 -9.11
N SER A 67 8.06 -21.80 -8.63
CA SER A 67 9.40 -22.14 -8.09
C SER A 67 9.27 -23.14 -6.94
N GLN A 68 8.30 -22.93 -6.06
CA GLN A 68 8.03 -23.85 -4.96
C GLN A 68 7.42 -25.16 -5.43
N ALA A 69 6.48 -25.11 -6.37
CA ALA A 69 5.87 -26.32 -6.93
C ALA A 69 6.92 -27.24 -7.55
N VAL A 70 7.93 -26.67 -8.22
CA VAL A 70 9.09 -27.42 -8.74
C VAL A 70 9.89 -28.05 -7.60
N LEU A 71 10.23 -27.30 -6.55
CA LEU A 71 10.99 -27.83 -5.40
C LEU A 71 10.25 -28.93 -4.63
N LEU A 72 8.92 -28.90 -4.63
CA LEU A 72 8.05 -29.86 -3.96
C LEU A 72 7.63 -31.04 -4.85
N ASP A 73 8.14 -31.12 -6.08
CA ASP A 73 7.77 -32.15 -7.05
C ASP A 73 6.24 -32.22 -7.32
N SER A 74 5.53 -31.10 -7.14
CA SER A 74 4.07 -31.01 -7.34
C SER A 74 3.68 -30.61 -8.77
N ILE A 75 4.66 -30.23 -9.58
CA ILE A 75 4.53 -29.94 -11.01
C ILE A 75 5.75 -30.50 -11.76
N THR A 76 5.59 -30.87 -13.03
CA THR A 76 6.74 -31.26 -13.86
C THR A 76 7.55 -30.02 -14.29
N GLU A 77 8.87 -30.18 -14.47
CA GLU A 77 9.73 -29.08 -14.94
C GLU A 77 9.26 -28.50 -16.27
N GLY A 78 8.83 -29.35 -17.21
CA GLY A 78 8.31 -28.93 -18.51
C GLY A 78 7.04 -28.07 -18.40
N ASP A 79 6.08 -28.48 -17.57
CA ASP A 79 4.86 -27.71 -17.33
C ASP A 79 5.14 -26.40 -16.59
N ALA A 80 6.07 -26.42 -15.64
CA ALA A 80 6.48 -25.22 -14.91
C ALA A 80 7.15 -24.19 -15.83
N LEU A 81 8.05 -24.64 -16.72
CA LEU A 81 8.71 -23.79 -17.70
C LEU A 81 7.71 -23.13 -18.66
N GLU A 82 6.73 -23.89 -19.16
CA GLU A 82 5.72 -23.34 -20.06
C GLU A 82 4.84 -22.31 -19.35
N LYS A 83 4.39 -22.58 -18.12
CA LYS A 83 3.62 -21.62 -17.32
C LYS A 83 4.43 -20.37 -16.99
N LYS A 84 5.69 -20.53 -16.57
CA LYS A 84 6.60 -19.41 -16.29
C LYS A 84 6.79 -18.54 -17.52
N ARG A 85 6.96 -19.14 -18.71
CA ARG A 85 7.06 -18.40 -19.97
C ARG A 85 5.81 -17.56 -20.25
N GLN A 86 4.62 -18.14 -20.10
CA GLN A 86 3.36 -17.43 -20.32
C GLN A 86 3.18 -16.26 -19.34
N LEU A 87 3.42 -16.49 -18.04
CA LEU A 87 3.35 -15.45 -17.02
C LEU A 87 4.39 -14.35 -17.25
N SER A 88 5.64 -14.70 -17.59
CA SER A 88 6.72 -13.73 -17.81
C SER A 88 6.38 -12.78 -18.97
N ILE A 89 5.74 -13.26 -20.05
CA ILE A 89 5.32 -12.40 -21.16
C ILE A 89 4.31 -11.36 -20.68
N ILE A 90 3.27 -11.79 -19.97
CA ILE A 90 2.22 -10.91 -19.44
C ILE A 90 2.83 -9.87 -18.48
N ILE A 91 3.64 -10.33 -17.54
CA ILE A 91 4.29 -9.48 -16.53
C ILE A 91 5.21 -8.44 -17.18
N GLU A 92 6.03 -8.82 -18.15
CA GLU A 92 6.92 -7.86 -18.84
C GLU A 92 6.14 -6.86 -19.70
N GLU A 93 5.08 -7.30 -20.39
CA GLU A 93 4.20 -6.41 -21.16
C GLU A 93 3.54 -5.37 -20.24
N ASP A 94 2.94 -5.82 -19.14
CA ASP A 94 2.29 -4.94 -18.16
C ASP A 94 3.28 -3.97 -17.51
N PHE A 95 4.49 -4.46 -17.17
CA PHE A 95 5.54 -3.61 -16.60
C PHE A 95 6.01 -2.53 -17.58
N ILE A 96 6.24 -2.87 -18.85
CA ILE A 96 6.62 -1.92 -19.88
C ILE A 96 5.52 -0.88 -20.10
N MET A 97 4.25 -1.30 -20.10
CA MET A 97 3.11 -0.39 -20.23
C MET A 97 3.01 0.58 -19.04
N ALA A 98 3.17 0.07 -17.82
CA ALA A 98 3.17 0.89 -16.61
C ALA A 98 4.35 1.89 -16.60
N GLN A 99 5.54 1.46 -17.02
CA GLN A 99 6.70 2.35 -17.18
C GLN A 99 6.47 3.44 -18.21
N ALA A 100 5.91 3.12 -19.37
CA ALA A 100 5.59 4.11 -20.40
C ALA A 100 4.60 5.17 -19.90
N LYS A 101 3.61 4.76 -19.09
CA LYS A 101 2.68 5.71 -18.43
C LYS A 101 3.36 6.53 -17.34
N LEU A 102 4.30 5.95 -16.59
CA LEU A 102 5.09 6.68 -15.61
C LEU A 102 5.95 7.77 -16.27
N ASP A 103 6.59 7.45 -17.40
CA ASP A 103 7.41 8.41 -18.16
C ASP A 103 6.58 9.53 -18.79
N THR A 104 5.31 9.26 -19.08
CA THR A 104 4.36 10.21 -19.67
C THR A 104 3.34 10.73 -18.66
N LEU A 105 3.60 10.55 -17.36
CA LEU A 105 2.68 10.89 -16.30
C LEU A 105 2.33 12.38 -16.35
N TYR A 106 1.02 12.69 -16.33
CA TYR A 106 0.52 14.06 -16.39
C TYR A 106 1.17 14.93 -15.31
N GLN A 107 1.68 16.09 -15.70
CA GLN A 107 2.26 17.06 -14.77
C GLN A 107 1.29 18.24 -14.60
N PRO A 108 0.82 18.52 -13.37
CA PRO A 108 -0.16 19.56 -13.11
C PRO A 108 0.43 20.97 -13.26
N LEU A 109 -0.37 21.89 -13.82
CA LEU A 109 0.04 23.29 -14.00
C LEU A 109 -0.54 24.15 -12.87
N PHE A 110 0.05 24.08 -11.68
CA PHE A 110 -0.45 24.86 -10.54
C PHE A 110 -0.25 26.38 -10.72
N ARG A 111 -1.15 27.16 -10.12
CA ARG A 111 -1.07 28.62 -9.98
C ARG A 111 -0.43 29.04 -8.65
N SER A 112 -0.25 28.09 -7.73
CA SER A 112 0.41 28.28 -6.45
C SER A 112 1.30 27.09 -6.09
N ASP A 113 2.25 27.29 -5.19
CA ASP A 113 3.19 26.24 -4.75
C ASP A 113 2.55 25.19 -3.80
N ARG A 114 1.24 25.28 -3.56
CA ARG A 114 0.52 24.52 -2.53
C ARG A 114 0.65 22.99 -2.68
N PHE A 115 0.71 22.50 -3.91
CA PHE A 115 0.72 21.07 -4.24
C PHE A 115 2.03 20.61 -4.90
N VAL A 116 2.94 21.54 -5.20
CA VAL A 116 4.17 21.26 -5.97
C VAL A 116 5.03 20.23 -5.26
N SER A 117 5.34 20.46 -3.98
CA SER A 117 6.18 19.53 -3.22
C SER A 117 5.53 18.14 -3.08
N GLN A 118 4.20 18.08 -2.98
CA GLN A 118 3.49 16.81 -2.91
C GLN A 118 3.60 16.03 -4.22
N VAL A 119 3.48 16.69 -5.37
CA VAL A 119 3.66 16.05 -6.68
C VAL A 119 5.10 15.57 -6.85
N ASP A 120 6.08 16.39 -6.48
CA ASP A 120 7.50 16.02 -6.59
C ASP A 120 7.86 14.79 -5.73
N GLU A 121 7.39 14.77 -4.48
CA GLU A 121 7.57 13.63 -3.57
C GLU A 121 6.94 12.36 -4.13
N PHE A 122 5.74 12.45 -4.70
CA PHE A 122 5.06 11.27 -5.22
C PHE A 122 5.68 10.76 -6.53
N ASN A 123 6.05 11.66 -7.44
CA ASN A 123 6.79 11.31 -8.65
C ASN A 123 8.10 10.59 -8.32
N ARG A 124 8.83 11.06 -7.29
CA ARG A 124 10.07 10.41 -6.84
C ARG A 124 9.79 9.01 -6.31
N TYR A 125 8.77 8.86 -5.48
CA TYR A 125 8.34 7.57 -4.95
C TYR A 125 7.97 6.59 -6.09
N LEU A 126 7.15 7.00 -7.06
CA LEU A 126 6.76 6.12 -8.17
C LEU A 126 7.94 5.62 -8.99
N LYS A 127 8.94 6.49 -9.22
CA LYS A 127 10.18 6.11 -9.90
C LYS A 127 10.98 5.08 -9.10
N GLU A 128 11.15 5.29 -7.80
CA GLU A 128 11.82 4.33 -6.92
C GLU A 128 11.04 3.01 -6.82
N TYR A 129 9.71 3.08 -6.78
CA TYR A 129 8.85 1.91 -6.70
C TYR A 129 8.94 1.07 -7.98
N SER A 130 8.91 1.69 -9.17
CA SER A 130 9.14 0.99 -10.44
C SER A 130 10.49 0.28 -10.49
N GLN A 131 11.57 0.91 -9.98
CA GLN A 131 12.89 0.26 -9.88
C GLN A 131 12.88 -0.92 -8.90
N THR A 132 12.16 -0.78 -7.78
CA THR A 132 12.01 -1.85 -6.78
C THR A 132 11.24 -3.03 -7.38
N ILE A 133 10.21 -2.80 -8.19
CA ILE A 133 9.47 -3.84 -8.90
C ILE A 133 10.36 -4.56 -9.91
N ARG A 134 11.15 -3.82 -10.72
CA ARG A 134 12.12 -4.46 -11.64
C ARG A 134 13.06 -5.40 -10.89
N GLN A 135 13.62 -4.95 -9.77
CA GLN A 135 14.48 -5.80 -8.93
C GLN A 135 13.72 -7.03 -8.43
N SER A 136 12.47 -6.88 -8.01
CA SER A 136 11.64 -8.00 -7.57
C SER A 136 11.43 -9.04 -8.68
N LEU A 137 11.14 -8.58 -9.89
CA LEU A 137 10.98 -9.47 -11.05
C LEU A 137 12.27 -10.23 -11.35
N ASP A 138 13.42 -9.55 -11.30
CA ASP A 138 14.73 -10.18 -11.50
C ASP A 138 15.01 -11.21 -10.41
N ASP A 139 14.73 -10.90 -9.15
CA ASP A 139 14.88 -11.83 -8.02
C ASP A 139 13.97 -13.07 -8.20
N THR A 140 12.71 -12.87 -8.61
CA THR A 140 11.71 -13.92 -8.86
C THR A 140 12.11 -14.83 -10.02
N TYR A 141 12.55 -14.27 -11.16
CA TYR A 141 13.00 -15.09 -12.27
C TYR A 141 14.24 -15.91 -11.91
N ASN A 142 15.20 -15.31 -11.21
CA ASN A 142 16.39 -16.02 -10.76
C ASN A 142 16.06 -17.10 -9.72
N LEU A 143 15.10 -16.87 -8.83
CA LEU A 143 14.59 -17.89 -7.92
C LEU A 143 14.02 -19.08 -8.68
N PHE A 144 13.23 -18.82 -9.72
CA PHE A 144 12.66 -19.88 -10.56
C PHE A 144 13.76 -20.71 -11.24
N GLU A 145 14.76 -20.06 -11.86
CA GLU A 145 15.89 -20.79 -12.46
C GLU A 145 16.67 -21.60 -11.41
N ALA A 146 16.89 -21.03 -10.22
CA ALA A 146 17.53 -21.75 -9.12
C ALA A 146 16.71 -22.99 -8.69
N SER A 147 15.39 -22.89 -8.69
CA SER A 147 14.49 -23.99 -8.31
C SER A 147 14.63 -25.21 -9.23
N LEU A 148 14.86 -24.98 -10.53
CA LEU A 148 15.09 -26.06 -11.52
C LEU A 148 16.39 -26.82 -11.23
N THR A 149 17.43 -26.12 -10.80
CA THR A 149 18.72 -26.73 -10.45
C THR A 149 18.71 -27.45 -9.10
N ARG A 150 17.69 -27.20 -8.28
CA ARG A 150 17.54 -27.69 -6.89
C ARG A 150 18.73 -27.36 -5.98
N ASP A 151 19.53 -26.37 -6.33
CA ASP A 151 20.58 -25.85 -5.46
C ASP A 151 19.94 -24.99 -4.36
N LEU A 152 19.71 -25.60 -3.20
CA LEU A 152 19.06 -24.95 -2.06
C LEU A 152 19.84 -23.73 -1.56
N SER A 153 21.16 -23.64 -1.78
CA SER A 153 21.94 -22.46 -1.42
C SER A 153 21.55 -21.27 -2.30
N ILE A 154 21.45 -21.50 -3.61
CA ILE A 154 21.08 -20.46 -4.59
C ILE A 154 19.60 -20.09 -4.43
N VAL A 155 18.72 -21.08 -4.21
CA VAL A 155 17.30 -20.86 -3.89
C VAL A 155 17.16 -19.97 -2.66
N ASN A 156 17.85 -20.29 -1.55
CA ASN A 156 17.78 -19.47 -0.34
C ASN A 156 18.34 -18.06 -0.54
N GLN A 157 19.37 -17.90 -1.38
CA GLN A 157 19.94 -16.59 -1.70
C GLN A 157 18.90 -15.68 -2.40
N PHE A 158 18.28 -16.17 -3.48
CA PHE A 158 17.23 -15.40 -4.15
C PHE A 158 15.96 -15.33 -3.30
N ASP A 159 15.76 -16.28 -2.37
CA ASP A 159 14.67 -16.18 -1.42
C ASP A 159 14.80 -14.96 -0.50
N LEU A 160 16.00 -14.81 0.04
CA LEU A 160 16.37 -13.68 0.89
C LEU A 160 16.32 -12.33 0.16
N LEU A 161 16.78 -12.28 -1.10
CA LEU A 161 16.79 -11.05 -1.90
C LEU A 161 15.37 -10.52 -2.12
N SER A 162 14.44 -11.38 -2.56
CA SER A 162 13.05 -10.98 -2.75
C SER A 162 12.40 -10.47 -1.45
N ARG A 163 12.62 -11.14 -0.31
CA ARG A 163 12.12 -10.67 1.00
C ARG A 163 12.66 -9.29 1.36
N LYS A 164 13.93 -9.02 1.05
CA LYS A 164 14.54 -7.68 1.22
C LYS A 164 13.92 -6.66 0.27
N THR A 165 13.58 -7.05 -0.96
CA THR A 165 12.89 -6.20 -1.92
C THR A 165 11.47 -5.83 -1.44
N ILE A 166 10.73 -6.77 -0.83
CA ILE A 166 9.43 -6.49 -0.18
C ILE A 166 9.60 -5.48 0.97
N ILE A 167 10.60 -5.69 1.84
CA ILE A 167 10.90 -4.74 2.93
C ILE A 167 11.18 -3.35 2.36
N ARG A 168 11.97 -3.24 1.29
CA ARG A 168 12.28 -1.96 0.65
C ARG A 168 11.03 -1.26 0.12
N ALA A 169 10.11 -2.00 -0.51
CA ALA A 169 8.86 -1.45 -0.98
C ALA A 169 8.00 -0.87 0.18
N LEU A 170 7.84 -1.65 1.26
CA LEU A 170 7.10 -1.24 2.47
C LEU A 170 7.74 -0.03 3.17
N GLU A 171 9.06 -0.01 3.27
CA GLU A 171 9.80 1.09 3.89
C GLU A 171 9.73 2.37 3.05
N GLY A 172 9.78 2.26 1.71
CA GLY A 172 9.59 3.37 0.78
C GLY A 172 8.21 4.03 0.92
N GLU A 173 7.16 3.22 1.02
CA GLU A 173 5.80 3.75 1.24
C GLU A 173 5.67 4.38 2.63
N ASN A 174 6.20 3.72 3.66
CA ASN A 174 6.21 4.28 5.02
C ASN A 174 6.89 5.65 5.06
N ALA A 175 7.98 5.85 4.31
CA ALA A 175 8.66 7.14 4.20
C ALA A 175 7.74 8.20 3.57
N LEU A 176 7.06 7.87 2.46
CA LEU A 176 6.10 8.76 1.82
C LEU A 176 4.93 9.12 2.75
N LEU A 177 4.32 8.13 3.41
CA LEU A 177 3.21 8.35 4.34
C LEU A 177 3.62 9.19 5.54
N LYS A 178 4.82 8.98 6.11
CA LYS A 178 5.36 9.81 7.20
C LYS A 178 5.56 11.26 6.77
N LEU A 179 6.09 11.50 5.56
CA LEU A 179 6.21 12.85 4.99
C LEU A 179 4.84 13.51 4.86
N ARG A 180 3.84 12.78 4.36
CA ARG A 180 2.45 13.25 4.25
C ARG A 180 1.85 13.57 5.61
N MET A 181 2.02 12.67 6.60
CA MET A 181 1.56 12.88 7.97
C MET A 181 2.14 14.15 8.59
N GLY A 182 3.43 14.43 8.38
CA GLY A 182 4.09 15.64 8.88
C GLY A 182 3.46 16.94 8.39
N GLN A 183 2.69 16.90 7.30
CA GLN A 183 1.96 18.05 6.76
C GLN A 183 0.53 18.18 7.33
N LEU A 184 0.06 17.22 8.12
CA LEU A 184 -1.30 17.16 8.67
C LEU A 184 -1.34 17.56 10.15
N GLU A 185 -2.49 18.11 10.57
CA GLU A 185 -2.79 18.29 11.98
C GLU A 185 -3.17 16.96 12.64
N HIS A 186 -2.89 16.82 13.92
CA HIS A 186 -3.16 15.57 14.66
C HIS A 186 -4.66 15.28 14.81
N ASN A 187 -5.53 16.27 14.68
CA ASN A 187 -6.99 16.09 14.70
C ASN A 187 -7.57 15.70 13.34
N ASN A 188 -6.74 15.53 12.30
CA ASN A 188 -7.18 15.19 10.96
C ASN A 188 -7.37 13.67 10.83
N PRO A 189 -8.52 13.16 10.34
CA PRO A 189 -8.72 11.73 10.13
C PRO A 189 -7.65 11.09 9.22
N SER A 190 -7.16 11.81 8.19
CA SER A 190 -6.07 11.33 7.33
C SER A 190 -4.77 11.08 8.12
N PHE A 191 -4.47 11.88 9.16
CA PHE A 191 -3.26 11.69 9.96
C PHE A 191 -3.28 10.33 10.67
N HIS A 192 -4.43 9.99 11.25
CA HIS A 192 -4.62 8.73 11.96
C HIS A 192 -4.68 7.52 11.02
N LEU A 193 -5.32 7.68 9.86
CA LEU A 193 -5.34 6.64 8.83
C LEU A 193 -3.93 6.31 8.35
N PHE A 194 -3.10 7.32 8.06
CA PHE A 194 -1.73 7.09 7.59
C PHE A 194 -0.86 6.49 8.70
N LYS A 195 -1.08 6.94 9.95
CA LYS A 195 -0.43 6.37 11.11
C LYS A 195 -0.74 4.88 11.26
N SER A 196 -2.01 4.48 11.11
CA SER A 196 -2.43 3.07 11.10
C SER A 196 -1.66 2.28 10.04
N ILE A 197 -1.69 2.75 8.79
CA ILE A 197 -1.02 2.06 7.67
C ILE A 197 0.48 1.93 7.91
N VAL A 198 1.15 3.01 8.31
CA VAL A 198 2.60 2.99 8.61
C VAL A 198 2.97 1.93 9.63
N HIS A 199 2.20 1.84 10.72
CA HIS A 199 2.46 0.87 11.77
C HIS A 199 2.06 -0.56 11.36
N SER A 200 1.00 -0.74 10.58
CA SER A 200 0.63 -2.03 9.99
C SER A 200 1.72 -2.55 9.05
N ASN A 201 2.26 -1.70 8.18
CA ASN A 201 3.38 -2.02 7.29
C ASN A 201 4.64 -2.35 8.09
N GLN A 202 4.91 -1.57 9.15
CA GLN A 202 6.07 -1.81 10.00
C GLN A 202 5.97 -3.15 10.74
N SER A 203 4.77 -3.54 11.18
CA SER A 203 4.50 -4.87 11.74
C SER A 203 4.87 -5.97 10.75
N LEU A 204 4.42 -5.84 9.49
CA LEU A 204 4.76 -6.78 8.43
C LEU A 204 6.26 -6.82 8.13
N VAL A 205 6.94 -5.68 8.06
CA VAL A 205 8.41 -5.61 7.90
C VAL A 205 9.12 -6.43 8.98
N TYR A 206 8.67 -6.32 10.23
CA TYR A 206 9.26 -7.09 11.32
C TYR A 206 8.92 -8.58 11.26
N LEU A 207 7.72 -8.95 10.82
CA LEU A 207 7.41 -10.36 10.55
C LEU A 207 8.30 -10.94 9.45
N ILE A 208 8.55 -10.20 8.35
CA ILE A 208 9.47 -10.63 7.30
C ILE A 208 10.90 -10.75 7.85
N LYS A 209 11.36 -9.80 8.68
CA LYS A 209 12.67 -9.88 9.35
C LYS A 209 12.77 -11.12 10.25
N ALA A 210 11.73 -11.46 11.01
CA ALA A 210 11.68 -12.70 11.78
C ALA A 210 11.85 -13.93 10.87
N ARG A 211 11.11 -13.99 9.76
CA ARG A 211 11.22 -15.07 8.76
C ARG A 211 12.59 -15.14 8.08
N ILE A 212 13.29 -14.02 7.91
CA ILE A 212 14.68 -14.00 7.42
C ILE A 212 15.62 -14.68 8.42
N THR A 213 15.47 -14.42 9.73
CA THR A 213 16.34 -15.03 10.74
C THR A 213 16.23 -16.55 10.78
N GLU A 214 15.07 -17.12 10.45
CA GLU A 214 14.88 -18.58 10.31
C GLU A 214 15.70 -19.18 9.16
N MET A 215 15.98 -18.40 8.11
CA MET A 215 16.80 -18.85 6.98
C MET A 215 18.29 -18.76 7.29
N GLU A 216 18.69 -17.77 8.09
CA GLU A 216 20.09 -17.50 8.43
C GLU A 216 20.59 -18.39 9.58
N MET A 217 19.69 -18.92 10.41
CA MET A 217 20.00 -19.86 11.49
C MET A 217 19.37 -21.24 11.24
N PRO A 218 20.12 -22.23 10.72
CA PRO A 218 19.57 -23.57 10.51
C PRO A 218 19.12 -24.20 11.84
N GLU A 219 18.00 -24.94 11.79
CA GLU A 219 17.40 -25.64 12.94
C GLU A 219 18.47 -26.35 13.79
N VAL A 220 18.49 -26.04 15.10
CA VAL A 220 19.18 -26.91 16.06
C VAL A 220 18.40 -28.22 16.09
N SER A 221 19.03 -29.30 15.62
CA SER A 221 18.40 -30.60 15.47
C SER A 221 17.71 -31.06 16.78
N GLY A 222 16.41 -31.35 16.70
CA GLY A 222 15.63 -31.98 17.78
C GLY A 222 14.61 -31.10 18.51
N VAL A 223 14.48 -29.81 18.18
CA VAL A 223 13.45 -28.93 18.77
C VAL A 223 12.48 -28.44 17.70
N SER A 224 11.34 -29.13 17.55
CA SER A 224 10.22 -28.60 16.77
C SER A 224 9.75 -27.29 17.41
N ASN A 225 9.73 -26.19 16.66
CA ASN A 225 9.36 -24.82 17.09
C ASN A 225 10.47 -23.99 17.77
N TYR A 226 11.74 -24.29 17.54
CA TYR A 226 12.81 -23.38 17.93
C TYR A 226 12.72 -22.06 17.14
N ILE A 227 12.60 -20.94 17.84
CA ILE A 227 12.66 -19.58 17.28
C ILE A 227 13.97 -18.95 17.76
N PRO A 228 14.85 -18.46 16.86
CA PRO A 228 16.01 -17.66 17.25
C PRO A 228 15.61 -16.47 18.13
N GLU A 229 16.43 -16.10 19.12
CA GLU A 229 16.13 -14.95 20.02
C GLU A 229 15.86 -13.65 19.23
N ASP A 230 16.57 -13.46 18.11
CA ASP A 230 16.36 -12.34 17.18
C ASP A 230 15.00 -12.41 16.49
N GLY A 231 14.57 -13.60 16.04
CA GLY A 231 13.25 -13.84 15.44
C GLY A 231 12.11 -13.56 16.42
N ALA A 232 12.21 -14.06 17.66
CA ALA A 232 11.22 -13.80 18.71
C ALA A 232 11.15 -12.30 19.06
N SER A 233 12.30 -11.60 19.04
CA SER A 233 12.36 -10.16 19.25
C SER A 233 11.64 -9.39 18.14
N PHE A 234 11.82 -9.78 16.88
CA PHE A 234 11.12 -9.15 15.77
C PHE A 234 9.60 -9.36 15.83
N VAL A 235 9.13 -10.56 16.18
CA VAL A 235 7.67 -10.81 16.35
C VAL A 235 7.08 -9.97 17.47
N LYS A 236 7.80 -9.82 18.59
CA LYS A 236 7.38 -8.92 19.67
C LYS A 236 7.28 -7.47 19.22
N ILE A 237 8.24 -6.99 18.42
CA ILE A 237 8.18 -5.64 17.86
C ILE A 237 7.00 -5.52 16.88
N ALA A 238 6.77 -6.52 16.04
CA ALA A 238 5.62 -6.55 15.13
C ALA A 238 4.29 -6.40 15.89
N MET A 239 4.10 -7.14 17.00
CA MET A 239 2.91 -7.01 17.85
C MET A 239 2.75 -5.59 18.45
N ILE A 240 3.85 -4.94 18.84
CA ILE A 240 3.82 -3.55 19.36
C ILE A 240 3.40 -2.56 18.27
N GLU A 241 3.93 -2.73 17.06
CA GLU A 241 3.56 -1.92 15.90
C GLU A 241 2.09 -2.12 15.55
N LEU A 242 1.60 -3.36 15.52
CA LEU A 242 0.20 -3.69 15.28
C LEU A 242 -0.73 -3.09 16.35
N GLY A 243 -0.36 -3.17 17.62
CA GLY A 243 -1.09 -2.51 18.71
C GLY A 243 -1.09 -0.97 18.59
N THR A 244 -0.07 -0.39 17.98
CA THR A 244 -0.02 1.05 17.70
C THR A 244 -0.88 1.44 16.50
N SER A 245 -0.92 0.58 15.47
CA SER A 245 -1.83 0.69 14.33
C SER A 245 -3.29 0.67 14.80
N LYS A 246 -3.70 -0.34 15.58
CA LYS A 246 -5.05 -0.45 16.14
C LYS A 246 -5.48 0.77 16.94
N ARG A 247 -4.62 1.27 17.83
CA ARG A 247 -4.89 2.52 18.58
C ARG A 247 -5.03 3.74 17.67
N ALA A 248 -4.29 3.80 16.56
CA ALA A 248 -4.43 4.86 15.58
C ALA A 248 -5.79 4.81 14.87
N VAL A 249 -6.31 3.62 14.56
CA VAL A 249 -7.67 3.43 14.01
C VAL A 249 -8.73 3.95 14.99
N GLU A 250 -8.67 3.51 16.25
CA GLU A 250 -9.62 3.91 17.30
C GLU A 250 -9.60 5.43 17.51
N THR A 251 -8.41 6.02 17.67
CA THR A 251 -8.26 7.48 17.81
C THR A 251 -8.72 8.23 16.54
N GLY A 252 -8.50 7.64 15.37
CA GLY A 252 -8.90 8.20 14.08
C GLY A 252 -10.41 8.28 13.92
N ALA A 253 -11.15 7.27 14.40
CA ALA A 253 -12.60 7.28 14.41
C ALA A 253 -13.15 8.43 15.29
N ASP A 254 -12.57 8.66 16.45
CA ASP A 254 -12.94 9.78 17.33
C ASP A 254 -12.58 11.14 16.70
N ALA A 255 -11.38 11.24 16.12
CA ALA A 255 -10.91 12.43 15.43
C ALA A 255 -11.82 12.78 14.24
N LEU A 256 -12.31 11.78 13.49
CA LEU A 256 -13.25 11.96 12.39
C LEU A 256 -14.55 12.61 12.85
N GLN A 257 -15.12 12.15 13.98
CA GLN A 257 -16.35 12.74 14.52
C GLN A 257 -16.15 14.21 14.91
N GLY A 258 -15.04 14.51 15.61
CA GLY A 258 -14.68 15.87 15.99
C GLY A 258 -14.47 16.77 14.77
N TRP A 259 -13.70 16.29 13.79
CA TRP A 259 -13.44 16.96 12.52
C TRP A 259 -14.73 17.20 11.72
N ALA A 260 -15.61 16.21 11.65
CA ALA A 260 -16.88 16.31 10.94
C ALA A 260 -17.78 17.38 11.57
N LYS A 261 -17.87 17.41 12.90
CA LYS A 261 -18.62 18.42 13.64
C LYS A 261 -18.06 19.83 13.42
N ALA A 262 -16.73 19.98 13.51
CA ALA A 262 -16.06 21.27 13.33
C ALA A 262 -16.21 21.82 11.90
N ASN A 263 -16.36 20.97 10.89
CA ASN A 263 -16.41 21.40 9.50
C ASN A 263 -17.81 21.39 8.87
N ARG A 264 -18.84 20.86 9.55
CA ARG A 264 -20.20 20.72 9.00
C ARG A 264 -20.78 22.03 8.44
N TYR A 265 -20.61 23.14 9.14
CA TYR A 265 -21.13 24.44 8.69
C TYR A 265 -20.49 24.92 7.38
N LYS A 266 -19.21 24.54 7.14
CA LYS A 266 -18.46 24.89 5.92
C LYS A 266 -19.01 24.20 4.68
N PHE A 267 -19.62 23.03 4.83
CA PHE A 267 -20.22 22.28 3.72
C PHE A 267 -21.73 22.48 3.60
N ALA A 268 -22.36 23.22 4.52
CA ALA A 268 -23.79 23.52 4.50
C ALA A 268 -24.19 24.59 3.46
N ILE A 269 -23.23 25.11 2.67
CA ILE A 269 -23.44 26.17 1.68
C ILE A 269 -24.38 25.73 0.54
N SER A 270 -24.40 24.44 0.21
CA SER A 270 -25.36 23.88 -0.74
C SER A 270 -25.63 22.41 -0.46
N LYS A 271 -26.79 21.90 -0.91
CA LYS A 271 -27.12 20.46 -0.81
C LYS A 271 -26.04 19.58 -1.44
N SER A 272 -25.41 20.04 -2.52
CA SER A 272 -24.35 19.30 -3.22
C SER A 272 -23.07 19.18 -2.38
N PHE A 273 -22.62 20.28 -1.74
CA PHE A 273 -21.46 20.23 -0.84
C PHE A 273 -21.74 19.39 0.40
N GLN A 274 -22.96 19.48 0.96
CA GLN A 274 -23.37 18.68 2.10
C GLN A 274 -23.37 17.18 1.78
N SER A 275 -23.89 16.79 0.61
CA SER A 275 -23.86 15.39 0.15
C SER A 275 -22.43 14.88 -0.03
N ILE A 276 -21.54 15.66 -0.65
CA ILE A 276 -20.13 15.28 -0.81
C ILE A 276 -19.45 15.11 0.56
N PHE A 277 -19.73 16.01 1.51
CA PHE A 277 -19.18 15.93 2.86
C PHE A 277 -19.65 14.68 3.61
N GLN A 278 -20.90 14.29 3.46
CA GLN A 278 -21.43 13.04 4.04
C GLN A 278 -20.77 11.81 3.43
N SER A 279 -20.63 11.74 2.10
CA SER A 279 -19.90 10.65 1.43
C SER A 279 -18.44 10.59 1.89
N LEU A 280 -17.80 11.74 2.08
CA LEU A 280 -16.43 11.80 2.57
C LEU A 280 -16.29 11.21 3.98
N ILE A 281 -17.20 11.57 4.90
CA ILE A 281 -17.21 11.02 6.25
C ILE A 281 -17.39 9.50 6.19
N GLN A 282 -18.37 9.03 5.41
CA GLN A 282 -18.63 7.59 5.26
C GLN A 282 -17.42 6.84 4.71
N SER A 283 -16.72 7.42 3.73
CA SER A 283 -15.52 6.81 3.14
C SER A 283 -14.40 6.67 4.19
N PHE A 284 -14.22 7.67 5.07
CA PHE A 284 -13.26 7.56 6.18
C PHE A 284 -13.68 6.52 7.23
N GLU A 285 -14.96 6.49 7.62
CA GLU A 285 -15.48 5.47 8.55
C GLU A 285 -15.21 4.07 8.00
N ASN A 286 -15.53 3.85 6.71
CA ASN A 286 -15.26 2.59 6.03
C ASN A 286 -13.77 2.26 6.00
N SER A 287 -12.89 3.24 5.76
CA SER A 287 -11.44 3.01 5.79
C SER A 287 -10.96 2.59 7.18
N PHE A 288 -11.41 3.22 8.25
CA PHE A 288 -11.05 2.77 9.60
C PHE A 288 -11.56 1.35 9.91
N GLN A 289 -12.72 0.97 9.41
CA GLN A 289 -13.22 -0.41 9.53
C GLN A 289 -12.38 -1.41 8.73
N VAL A 290 -11.93 -1.04 7.54
CA VAL A 290 -11.01 -1.86 6.73
C VAL A 290 -9.67 -2.03 7.46
N GLU A 291 -9.10 -0.94 7.99
CA GLU A 291 -7.86 -1.00 8.77
C GLU A 291 -8.00 -1.89 10.00
N LEU A 292 -9.13 -1.83 10.72
CA LEU A 292 -9.36 -2.70 11.87
C LEU A 292 -9.34 -4.17 11.46
N LYS A 293 -9.99 -4.52 10.35
CA LYS A 293 -9.99 -5.90 9.84
C LYS A 293 -8.60 -6.37 9.39
N ILE A 294 -7.79 -5.48 8.80
CA ILE A 294 -6.40 -5.78 8.45
C ILE A 294 -5.58 -6.02 9.72
N ASN A 295 -5.76 -5.19 10.75
CA ASN A 295 -5.11 -5.37 12.03
C ASN A 295 -5.49 -6.72 12.68
N ASP A 296 -6.76 -7.08 12.68
CA ASP A 296 -7.23 -8.35 13.25
C ASP A 296 -6.69 -9.56 12.46
N ALA A 297 -6.64 -9.47 11.13
CA ALA A 297 -6.07 -10.50 10.27
C ALA A 297 -4.56 -10.69 10.54
N PHE A 298 -3.79 -9.60 10.67
CA PHE A 298 -2.39 -9.69 11.04
C PHE A 298 -2.15 -10.19 12.45
N HIS A 299 -3.05 -9.91 13.37
CA HIS A 299 -2.91 -10.39 14.74
C HIS A 299 -2.92 -11.91 14.77
N ILE A 300 -3.81 -12.55 14.00
CA ILE A 300 -3.87 -14.01 13.87
C ILE A 300 -2.55 -14.56 13.33
N LEU A 301 -1.98 -13.94 12.29
CA LEU A 301 -0.69 -14.36 11.72
C LEU A 301 0.46 -14.28 12.72
N LEU A 302 0.50 -13.22 13.54
CA LEU A 302 1.53 -13.06 14.57
C LEU A 302 1.33 -14.04 15.73
N ASP A 303 0.10 -14.37 16.09
CA ASP A 303 -0.23 -15.32 17.16
C ASP A 303 0.06 -16.77 16.74
N GLU A 304 -0.11 -17.10 15.46
CA GLU A 304 0.20 -18.42 14.92
C GLU A 304 1.70 -18.65 14.72
N TYR A 305 2.52 -17.59 14.70
CA TYR A 305 3.97 -17.71 14.51
C TYR A 305 4.62 -18.64 15.56
N PRO A 306 5.53 -19.57 15.17
CA PRO A 306 6.12 -19.70 13.84
C PRO A 306 5.30 -20.57 12.88
N GLY A 307 4.14 -21.09 13.30
CA GLY A 307 3.14 -21.80 12.50
C GLY A 307 2.55 -20.95 11.36
N ASP A 308 1.80 -21.60 10.47
CA ASP A 308 1.22 -20.99 9.26
C ASP A 308 -0.13 -21.63 8.88
N GLN A 309 -0.90 -22.11 9.87
CA GLN A 309 -2.10 -22.92 9.59
C GLN A 309 -3.18 -22.14 8.85
N SER A 310 -3.34 -20.86 9.19
CA SER A 310 -4.35 -19.99 8.60
C SER A 310 -3.79 -19.05 7.52
N PHE A 311 -2.50 -19.17 7.16
CA PHE A 311 -1.80 -18.20 6.32
C PHE A 311 -2.49 -17.96 4.98
N ASP A 312 -2.74 -19.02 4.20
CA ASP A 312 -3.36 -18.90 2.86
C ASP A 312 -4.76 -18.24 2.93
N GLN A 313 -5.55 -18.58 3.94
CA GLN A 313 -6.87 -17.99 4.14
C GLN A 313 -6.78 -16.51 4.51
N ILE A 314 -5.82 -16.15 5.37
CA ILE A 314 -5.62 -14.79 5.83
C ILE A 314 -5.05 -13.92 4.70
N ASN A 315 -4.18 -14.45 3.85
CA ASN A 315 -3.68 -13.79 2.64
C ASN A 315 -4.82 -13.34 1.76
N VAL A 316 -5.68 -14.28 1.35
CA VAL A 316 -6.85 -13.97 0.52
C VAL A 316 -7.76 -12.94 1.17
N GLN A 317 -7.89 -12.95 2.50
CA GLN A 317 -8.67 -11.97 3.22
C GLN A 317 -8.03 -10.58 3.16
N ILE A 318 -6.73 -10.47 3.44
CA ILE A 318 -6.02 -9.19 3.45
C ILE A 318 -5.93 -8.61 2.04
N ASP A 319 -5.71 -9.41 0.99
CA ASP A 319 -5.71 -8.93 -0.41
C ASP A 319 -7.04 -8.23 -0.73
N ARG A 320 -8.17 -8.86 -0.39
CA ARG A 320 -9.50 -8.25 -0.55
C ARG A 320 -9.69 -6.97 0.28
N LEU A 321 -9.06 -6.89 1.45
CA LEU A 321 -9.13 -5.70 2.31
C LEU A 321 -8.27 -4.57 1.74
N ILE A 322 -7.14 -4.89 1.12
CA ILE A 322 -6.29 -3.93 0.39
C ILE A 322 -7.04 -3.37 -0.82
N ASP A 323 -7.73 -4.21 -1.60
CA ASP A 323 -8.60 -3.76 -2.70
C ASP A 323 -9.70 -2.81 -2.19
N GLN A 324 -10.33 -3.13 -1.06
CA GLN A 324 -11.34 -2.26 -0.44
C GLN A 324 -10.75 -0.93 0.01
N ARG A 325 -9.58 -0.96 0.65
CA ARG A 325 -8.83 0.26 1.02
C ARG A 325 -8.60 1.13 -0.21
N MET A 326 -8.29 0.53 -1.35
CA MET A 326 -8.05 1.24 -2.59
C MET A 326 -9.24 1.89 -3.22
N ASN A 327 -10.34 1.15 -3.31
CA ASN A 327 -11.59 1.68 -3.81
C ASN A 327 -12.05 2.90 -2.99
N LEU A 328 -11.87 2.87 -1.67
CA LEU A 328 -12.18 4.00 -0.79
C LEU A 328 -11.25 5.21 -1.02
N GLN A 329 -9.99 4.98 -1.36
CA GLN A 329 -9.06 6.05 -1.71
C GLN A 329 -9.42 6.70 -3.06
N ALA A 330 -9.72 5.89 -4.07
CA ALA A 330 -10.22 6.37 -5.36
C ALA A 330 -11.53 7.17 -5.20
N GLU A 331 -12.46 6.68 -4.38
CA GLU A 331 -13.70 7.40 -4.03
C GLU A 331 -13.38 8.80 -3.46
N ARG A 332 -12.46 8.89 -2.51
CA ARG A 332 -12.05 10.18 -1.92
C ARG A 332 -11.46 11.14 -2.95
N ILE A 333 -10.62 10.65 -3.88
CA ILE A 333 -10.08 11.47 -4.97
C ILE A 333 -11.22 12.00 -5.85
N GLN A 334 -12.18 11.15 -6.23
CA GLN A 334 -13.34 11.55 -7.03
C GLN A 334 -14.21 12.59 -6.30
N LEU A 335 -14.41 12.45 -4.99
CA LEU A 335 -15.16 13.41 -4.17
C LEU A 335 -14.48 14.80 -4.18
N VAL A 336 -13.14 14.86 -4.10
CA VAL A 336 -12.37 16.11 -4.25
C VAL A 336 -12.54 16.70 -5.64
N GLY A 337 -12.50 15.87 -6.70
CA GLY A 337 -12.77 16.30 -8.07
C GLY A 337 -14.19 16.85 -8.27
N ARG A 338 -15.18 16.39 -7.49
CA ARG A 338 -16.53 16.96 -7.50
C ARG A 338 -16.57 18.33 -6.83
N ILE A 339 -15.84 18.51 -5.73
CA ILE A 339 -15.70 19.80 -5.04
C ILE A 339 -15.07 20.86 -5.96
N SER A 340 -13.98 20.52 -6.66
CA SER A 340 -13.30 21.48 -7.55
C SER A 340 -14.21 21.96 -8.70
N ARG A 341 -14.99 21.05 -9.28
CA ARG A 341 -15.98 21.35 -10.34
C ARG A 341 -17.10 22.27 -9.84
N LEU A 342 -17.65 22.00 -8.65
CA LEU A 342 -18.69 22.84 -8.05
C LEU A 342 -18.17 24.25 -7.74
N GLY A 343 -16.96 24.37 -7.20
CA GLY A 343 -16.34 25.67 -6.90
C GLY A 343 -16.18 26.56 -8.14
N LYS A 344 -15.74 25.98 -9.27
CA LYS A 344 -15.66 26.70 -10.55
C LYS A 344 -17.02 27.29 -10.95
N SER A 345 -18.10 26.50 -10.88
CA SER A 345 -19.45 26.96 -11.26
C SER A 345 -19.93 28.17 -10.45
N MET A 346 -19.58 28.22 -9.15
CA MET A 346 -19.92 29.34 -8.28
C MET A 346 -19.12 30.60 -8.64
N THR A 347 -17.81 30.47 -8.87
CA THR A 347 -16.96 31.61 -9.25
C THR A 347 -17.27 32.20 -10.63
N SER A 348 -17.78 31.39 -11.56
CA SER A 348 -18.23 31.87 -12.88
C SER A 348 -19.60 32.54 -12.87
N SER A 349 -20.44 32.26 -11.86
CA SER A 349 -21.79 32.85 -11.73
C SER A 349 -21.80 34.23 -11.06
N GLN A 350 -20.66 34.68 -10.54
CA GLN A 350 -20.46 35.97 -9.86
C GLN A 350 -19.72 37.01 -10.71
N ARG A 351 -19.42 36.69 -11.97
CA ARG A 351 -18.96 37.64 -13.01
C ARG A 351 -20.08 37.83 -14.02
#